data_AF-A0A9W4T0J1-F1
#
_entry.id   AF-A0A9W4T0J1-F1
#
_cell.length_a   1.000
_cell.length_b   1.000
_cell.length_c   1.000
_cell.angle_alpha   90.00
_cell.angle_beta   90.00
_cell.angle_gamma   90.00
#
_symmetry.space_group_name_H-M   'P 1'
#
loop_
_entity.id
_entity.type
_entity.pdbx_description
1 polymer ?
#
loop_
_entity_poly.entity_id
_entity_poly.type
_entity_poly.pdbx_seq_one_letter_code
_entity_poly.pdbx_strand_id
1 'polypeptide(L)'
;MCENELSETQHERIISAYLSGTKQMIILTQLGIFISTVKDTIKRYKETGFAIPEKHPGHPKILNQRDKQTLQRIVQNNHFASLSDITSRLNSSLDTTLHNNTVRNTFMMKALVVMSLICFFESDERIRTWRSPGEAYNKNCILPTVKFSGGSVMFWDYF
;
A
#
# COMPACT_ATOMS: atom_id res chain seq x y z
N MET A 1 23.50 -4.49 -4.79
CA MET A 1 23.05 -5.03 -3.50
C MET A 1 24.29 -5.43 -2.74
N CYS A 2 24.64 -4.75 -1.65
CA CYS A 2 25.81 -5.08 -0.85
C CYS A 2 25.35 -5.86 0.37
N GLU A 3 25.86 -7.08 0.53
CA GLU A 3 25.60 -8.02 1.63
C GLU A 3 26.28 -7.55 2.93
N ASN A 4 25.93 -6.36 3.43
CA ASN A 4 26.56 -5.77 4.61
C ASN A 4 25.76 -6.00 5.90
N GLU A 5 24.65 -6.73 5.84
CA GLU A 5 23.80 -7.04 7.00
C GLU A 5 24.15 -8.42 7.56
N LEU A 6 24.33 -8.52 8.89
CA LEU A 6 24.57 -9.80 9.57
C LEU A 6 23.33 -10.70 9.44
N SER A 7 23.57 -12.01 9.35
CA SER A 7 22.48 -12.99 9.47
C SER A 7 21.83 -12.89 10.85
N GLU A 8 20.52 -13.14 10.91
CA GLU A 8 19.74 -13.30 12.15
C GLU A 8 20.44 -14.24 13.15
N THR A 9 20.97 -15.36 12.65
CA THR A 9 21.73 -16.32 13.47
C THR A 9 23.00 -15.72 14.08
N GLN A 10 23.69 -14.82 13.37
CA GLN A 10 24.89 -14.16 13.88
C GLN A 10 24.52 -13.14 14.97
N HIS A 11 23.40 -12.43 14.80
CA HIS A 11 22.87 -11.53 15.82
C HIS A 11 22.56 -12.26 17.13
N GLU A 12 21.86 -13.39 17.06
CA GLU A 12 21.53 -14.23 18.22
C GLU A 12 22.77 -14.80 18.90
N ARG A 13 23.76 -15.28 18.12
CA ARG A 13 25.01 -15.81 18.66
C ARG A 13 25.84 -14.75 19.37
N ILE A 14 25.88 -13.52 18.86
CA ILE A 14 26.55 -12.41 19.55
C ILE A 14 25.87 -12.12 20.90
N ILE A 15 24.55 -12.09 20.94
CA ILE A 15 23.80 -11.70 22.15
C ILE A 15 23.80 -12.80 23.19
N SER A 16 23.65 -14.06 22.79
CA SER A 16 23.80 -15.21 23.70
C SER A 16 25.21 -15.26 24.33
N ALA A 17 26.25 -15.00 23.53
CA ALA A 17 27.62 -14.91 24.05
C ALA A 17 27.82 -13.69 24.99
N TYR A 18 27.18 -12.56 24.69
CA TYR A 18 27.20 -11.39 25.57
C TYR A 18 26.50 -11.65 26.92
N LEU A 19 25.33 -12.29 26.91
CA LEU A 19 24.56 -12.64 28.11
C LEU A 19 25.30 -13.66 29.00
N SER A 20 26.09 -14.54 28.40
CA SER A 20 26.98 -15.45 29.14
C SER A 20 28.25 -14.78 29.69
N GLY A 21 28.42 -13.47 29.50
CA GLY A 21 29.52 -12.68 30.08
C GLY A 21 30.85 -12.81 29.33
N THR A 22 30.84 -13.34 28.10
CA THR A 22 32.06 -13.45 27.31
C THR A 22 32.58 -12.07 26.86
N LYS A 23 33.90 -11.92 26.80
CA LYS A 23 34.51 -10.67 26.32
C LYS A 23 34.24 -10.51 24.83
N GLN A 24 33.90 -9.29 24.40
CA GLN A 24 33.59 -8.96 22.99
C GLN A 24 34.71 -9.37 22.01
N MET A 25 35.97 -9.32 22.43
CA MET A 25 37.12 -9.80 21.64
C MET A 25 37.04 -11.30 21.31
N ILE A 26 36.53 -12.12 22.23
CA ILE A 26 36.39 -13.57 22.05
C ILE A 26 35.23 -13.86 21.08
N ILE A 27 34.15 -13.07 21.15
CA ILE A 27 33.02 -13.17 20.22
C ILE A 27 33.48 -12.88 18.78
N LEU A 28 34.31 -11.84 18.61
CA LEU A 28 34.97 -11.52 17.34
C LEU A 28 35.76 -12.71 16.79
N THR A 29 36.66 -13.30 17.58
CA THR A 29 37.53 -14.38 17.10
C THR A 29 36.76 -15.64 16.79
N GLN A 30 35.70 -15.94 17.54
CA GLN A 30 34.85 -17.11 17.33
C GLN A 30 33.92 -17.00 16.11
N LEU A 31 33.40 -15.80 15.82
CA LEU A 31 32.43 -15.59 14.75
C LEU A 31 33.02 -14.98 13.47
N GLY A 32 34.25 -14.46 13.51
CA GLY A 32 34.90 -13.82 12.38
C GLY A 32 34.29 -12.47 12.00
N ILE A 33 33.64 -11.77 12.94
CA ILE A 33 32.90 -10.51 12.71
C ILE A 33 33.64 -9.36 13.37
N PHE A 34 33.85 -8.25 12.65
CA PHE A 34 34.54 -7.07 13.15
C PHE A 34 34.02 -6.56 14.51
N ILE A 35 34.95 -6.08 15.35
CA ILE A 35 34.63 -5.64 16.72
C ILE A 35 33.68 -4.44 16.77
N SER A 36 33.73 -3.54 15.79
CA SER A 36 32.79 -2.43 15.66
C SER A 36 31.37 -2.96 15.58
N THR A 37 31.15 -3.96 14.75
CA THR A 37 29.84 -4.57 14.56
C THR A 37 29.33 -5.28 15.81
N VAL A 38 30.19 -6.00 16.52
CA VAL A 38 29.84 -6.61 17.83
C VAL A 38 29.49 -5.55 18.87
N LYS A 39 30.21 -4.43 18.89
CA LYS A 39 29.90 -3.31 19.79
C LYS A 39 28.57 -2.66 19.45
N ASP A 40 28.31 -2.41 18.16
CA ASP A 40 27.09 -1.78 17.69
C ASP A 40 25.85 -2.67 17.93
N THR A 41 25.97 -3.98 17.74
CA THR A 41 24.88 -4.92 18.06
C THR A 41 24.58 -4.96 19.55
N ILE A 42 25.61 -5.01 20.42
CA ILE A 42 25.42 -4.98 21.88
C ILE A 42 24.84 -3.63 22.32
N LYS A 43 25.29 -2.51 21.72
CA LYS A 43 24.74 -1.18 22.00
C LYS A 43 23.26 -1.12 21.67
N ARG A 44 22.87 -1.53 20.46
CA ARG A 44 21.45 -1.61 20.05
C ARG A 44 20.63 -2.53 20.95
N TYR A 45 21.15 -3.70 21.30
CA TYR A 45 20.48 -4.62 22.21
C TYR A 45 20.19 -3.99 23.58
N LYS A 46 21.11 -3.19 24.12
CA LYS A 46 20.89 -2.46 25.38
C LYS A 46 19.80 -1.40 25.28
N GLU A 47 19.65 -0.78 24.12
CA GLU A 47 18.66 0.29 23.87
C GLU A 47 17.27 -0.27 23.56
N THR A 48 17.19 -1.27 22.67
CA THR A 48 15.91 -1.80 22.14
C THR A 48 15.47 -3.09 22.83
N GLY A 49 16.39 -3.87 23.39
CA GLY A 49 16.13 -5.18 24.00
C GLY A 49 15.98 -6.35 23.00
N PHE A 50 15.91 -6.06 21.70
CA PHE A 50 15.78 -7.08 20.65
C PHE A 50 17.12 -7.45 20.03
N ALA A 51 17.24 -8.72 19.64
CA ALA A 51 18.47 -9.24 19.07
C ALA A 51 18.67 -8.84 17.60
N ILE A 52 17.56 -8.82 16.87
CA ILE A 52 17.52 -8.50 15.45
C ILE A 52 17.21 -7.01 15.33
N PRO A 53 17.98 -6.26 14.51
CA PRO A 53 17.65 -4.87 14.24
C PRO A 53 16.31 -4.81 13.50
N GLU A 54 15.42 -3.94 13.95
CA GLU A 54 14.20 -3.65 13.21
C GLU A 54 14.53 -2.99 11.87
N LYS A 55 13.72 -3.27 10.86
CA LYS A 55 13.80 -2.54 9.60
C LYS A 55 13.47 -1.09 9.86
N HIS A 56 14.37 -0.20 9.44
CA HIS A 56 14.09 1.23 9.52
C HIS A 56 12.82 1.56 8.73
N PRO A 57 11.89 2.35 9.29
CA PRO A 57 10.75 2.83 8.54
C PRO A 57 11.26 3.60 7.32
N GLY A 58 10.74 3.27 6.15
CA GLY A 58 11.02 4.03 4.93
C GLY A 58 10.45 5.44 5.01
N HIS A 59 10.69 6.23 3.97
CA HIS A 59 10.16 7.59 3.87
C HIS A 59 8.63 7.61 4.09
N PRO A 60 8.11 8.50 4.96
CA PRO A 60 6.68 8.58 5.23
C PRO A 60 5.92 8.85 3.93
N LYS A 61 4.83 8.12 3.70
CA LYS A 61 4.01 8.31 2.51
C LYS A 61 3.19 9.58 2.66
N ILE A 62 3.02 10.32 1.56
CA ILE A 62 2.20 11.55 1.52
C ILE A 62 0.77 11.34 2.01
N LEU A 63 0.22 10.13 1.82
CA LEU A 63 -1.08 9.73 2.32
C LEU A 63 -0.93 8.66 3.40
N ASN A 64 -1.36 9.01 4.60
CA ASN A 64 -1.42 8.12 5.75
C ASN A 64 -2.61 7.13 5.62
N GLN A 65 -2.64 6.11 6.47
CA GLN A 65 -3.69 5.10 6.46
C GLN A 65 -5.07 5.70 6.77
N ARG A 66 -5.14 6.70 7.65
CA ARG A 66 -6.39 7.44 7.94
C ARG A 66 -6.90 8.17 6.70
N ASP A 67 -6.01 8.89 6.01
CA ASP A 67 -6.35 9.65 4.79
C ASP A 67 -6.86 8.72 3.69
N LYS A 68 -6.26 7.53 3.57
CA LYS A 68 -6.75 6.47 2.66
C LYS A 68 -8.15 5.97 3.03
N GLN A 69 -8.48 5.88 4.31
CA GLN A 69 -9.84 5.51 4.75
C GLN A 69 -10.84 6.64 4.48
N THR A 70 -10.45 7.90 4.70
CA THR A 70 -11.27 9.06 4.36
C THR A 70 -11.56 9.10 2.86
N LEU A 71 -10.53 8.86 2.03
CA LEU A 71 -10.68 8.74 0.59
C LEU A 71 -11.65 7.61 0.21
N GLN A 72 -11.50 6.44 0.82
CA GLN A 72 -12.39 5.31 0.58
C GLN A 72 -13.85 5.64 0.91
N ARG A 73 -14.11 6.35 2.02
CA ARG A 73 -15.46 6.80 2.39
C ARG A 73 -16.04 7.80 1.38
N ILE A 74 -15.25 8.77 0.92
CA ILE A 74 -15.69 9.77 -0.06
C ILE A 74 -16.14 9.07 -1.36
N VAL A 75 -15.35 8.09 -1.82
CA VAL A 75 -15.67 7.32 -3.03
C VAL A 75 -16.89 6.42 -2.83
N GLN A 76 -17.01 5.74 -1.68
CA GLN A 76 -18.15 4.87 -1.41
C GLN A 76 -19.46 5.67 -1.32
N ASN A 77 -19.42 6.89 -0.77
CA ASN A 77 -20.59 7.75 -0.66
C ASN A 77 -21.05 8.32 -2.01
N ASN A 78 -20.12 8.59 -2.93
CA ASN A 78 -20.45 9.04 -4.28
C ASN A 78 -19.43 8.51 -5.29
N HIS A 79 -19.65 7.30 -5.76
CA HIS A 79 -18.75 6.64 -6.69
C HIS A 79 -18.73 7.30 -8.07
N PHE A 80 -19.76 8.08 -8.44
CA PHE A 80 -19.85 8.83 -9.70
C PHE A 80 -19.08 10.16 -9.70
N ALA A 81 -18.49 10.57 -8.58
CA ALA A 81 -17.81 11.85 -8.49
C ALA A 81 -16.58 11.91 -9.42
N SER A 82 -16.35 13.06 -10.06
CA SER A 82 -15.16 13.25 -10.89
C SER A 82 -13.90 13.23 -10.01
N LEU A 83 -12.74 12.93 -10.60
CA LEU A 83 -11.47 12.93 -9.86
C LEU A 83 -11.18 14.31 -9.25
N SER A 84 -11.55 15.40 -9.94
CA SER A 84 -11.44 16.77 -9.43
C SER A 84 -12.32 16.98 -8.19
N ASP A 85 -13.56 16.49 -8.21
CA ASP A 85 -14.49 16.59 -7.07
C ASP A 85 -14.03 15.76 -5.88
N ILE A 86 -13.45 14.58 -6.12
CA ILE A 86 -12.88 13.74 -5.06
C ILE A 86 -11.66 14.42 -4.44
N THR A 87 -10.76 14.96 -5.26
CA THR A 87 -9.55 15.65 -4.80
C THR A 87 -9.88 16.91 -4.00
N SER A 88 -10.83 17.72 -4.46
CA SER A 88 -11.26 18.93 -3.73
C SER A 88 -11.90 18.60 -2.38
N ARG A 89 -12.74 17.56 -2.32
CA ARG A 89 -13.32 17.06 -1.06
C ARG A 89 -12.25 16.53 -0.11
N LEU A 90 -11.27 15.79 -0.63
CA LEU A 90 -10.13 15.31 0.16
C LEU A 90 -9.30 16.45 0.73
N ASN A 91 -8.93 17.41 -0.11
CA ASN A 91 -8.16 18.59 0.30
C ASN A 91 -8.95 19.48 1.27
N SER A 92 -10.28 19.40 1.29
CA SER A 92 -11.12 20.09 2.29
C SER A 92 -11.13 19.34 3.64
N SER A 93 -10.94 18.02 3.61
CA SER A 93 -10.92 17.16 4.82
C SER A 93 -9.53 17.00 5.44
N LEU A 94 -8.48 17.35 4.71
CA LEU A 94 -7.07 17.20 5.08
C LEU A 94 -6.37 18.55 4.98
N ASP A 95 -5.46 18.86 5.89
CA ASP A 95 -4.60 20.06 5.81
C ASP A 95 -3.47 19.91 4.77
N THR A 96 -3.70 19.19 3.67
CA THR A 96 -2.70 18.87 2.64
C THR A 96 -3.24 19.11 1.24
N THR A 97 -2.42 19.69 0.38
CA THR A 97 -2.76 19.90 -1.04
C THR A 97 -2.34 18.70 -1.87
N LEU A 98 -3.29 17.89 -2.32
CA LEU A 98 -3.04 16.74 -3.19
C LEU A 98 -3.34 17.08 -4.64
N HIS A 99 -2.50 16.58 -5.54
CA HIS A 99 -2.74 16.61 -6.97
C HIS A 99 -3.63 15.42 -7.39
N ASN A 100 -4.42 15.60 -8.46
CA ASN A 100 -5.26 14.55 -9.04
C ASN A 100 -4.49 13.26 -9.33
N ASN A 101 -3.22 13.38 -9.77
CA ASN A 101 -2.39 12.20 -10.06
C ASN A 101 -2.02 11.42 -8.80
N THR A 102 -1.86 12.07 -7.64
CA THR A 102 -1.61 11.41 -6.36
C THR A 102 -2.81 10.54 -5.98
N VAL A 103 -4.02 11.12 -6.08
CA VAL A 103 -5.28 10.44 -5.81
C VAL A 103 -5.47 9.26 -6.79
N ARG A 104 -5.25 9.48 -8.10
CA ARG A 104 -5.27 8.44 -9.14
C ARG A 104 -4.29 7.30 -8.85
N ASN A 105 -3.03 7.61 -8.53
CA ASN A 105 -2.02 6.58 -8.23
C ASN A 105 -2.39 5.77 -6.99
N THR A 106 -3.02 6.38 -5.98
CA THR A 106 -3.48 5.64 -4.81
C THR A 106 -4.63 4.68 -5.12
N PHE A 107 -5.51 5.02 -6.06
CA PHE A 107 -6.53 4.12 -6.58
C PHE A 107 -5.95 2.98 -7.43
N MET A 108 -4.93 3.24 -8.24
CA MET A 108 -4.33 2.23 -9.11
C MET A 108 -3.46 1.22 -8.34
N MET A 109 -2.76 1.65 -7.28
CA MET A 109 -1.89 0.76 -6.48
C MET A 109 -2.65 -0.15 -5.51
N LYS A 110 -3.77 0.33 -4.95
CA LYS A 110 -4.62 -0.49 -4.10
C LYS A 110 -5.70 -1.04 -5.00
N ALA A 111 -5.65 -2.34 -5.28
CA ALA A 111 -6.80 -3.10 -5.76
C ALA A 111 -7.94 -2.94 -4.74
N LEU A 112 -8.64 -1.80 -4.80
CA LEU A 112 -9.73 -1.43 -3.91
C LEU A 112 -10.95 -2.11 -4.51
N VAL A 113 -11.13 -3.36 -4.07
CA VAL A 113 -12.36 -4.13 -4.13
C VAL A 113 -13.53 -3.17 -3.89
N VAL A 114 -14.51 -3.19 -4.80
CA VAL A 114 -15.59 -2.20 -5.02
C VAL A 114 -15.19 -0.84 -5.61
N MET A 115 -14.53 -0.87 -6.77
CA MET A 115 -14.43 0.29 -7.69
C MET A 115 -15.32 0.05 -8.91
N SER A 116 -16.62 -0.09 -8.69
CA SER A 116 -17.53 0.34 -9.74
C SER A 116 -17.47 1.86 -9.77
N LEU A 117 -16.90 2.38 -10.87
CA LEU A 117 -17.20 3.69 -11.43
C LEU A 117 -16.34 4.91 -11.05
N ILE A 118 -15.02 4.79 -10.95
CA ILE A 118 -14.21 5.98 -11.29
C ILE A 118 -14.19 6.09 -12.82
N CYS A 119 -15.17 6.81 -13.37
CA CYS A 119 -15.13 7.23 -14.76
C CYS A 119 -13.87 8.07 -15.00
N PHE A 120 -12.96 7.55 -15.81
CA PHE A 120 -11.93 8.35 -16.46
C PHE A 120 -12.65 9.26 -17.47
N PHE A 121 -13.17 10.40 -17.01
CA PHE A 121 -13.71 11.44 -17.89
C PHE A 121 -12.54 12.27 -18.41
N GLU A 122 -11.84 11.74 -19.41
CA GLU A 122 -11.06 12.53 -20.35
C GLU A 122 -11.77 12.39 -21.71
N SER A 123 -12.66 13.37 -21.97
CA SER A 123 -13.00 13.93 -23.29
C SER A 123 -13.23 12.99 -24.50
N ASP A 124 -13.90 11.84 -24.34
CA ASP A 124 -14.16 10.96 -25.52
C ASP A 124 -15.54 10.25 -25.48
N GLU A 125 -16.47 10.72 -24.63
CA GLU A 125 -17.85 10.21 -24.45
C GLU A 125 -18.01 8.70 -24.13
N ARG A 126 -16.89 7.95 -24.06
CA ARG A 126 -16.86 6.50 -23.87
C ARG A 126 -16.53 6.14 -22.44
N ILE A 127 -17.46 5.46 -21.78
CA ILE A 127 -17.27 4.91 -20.43
C ILE A 127 -16.47 3.61 -20.54
N ARG A 128 -15.25 3.58 -19.99
CA ARG A 128 -14.45 2.35 -19.85
C ARG A 128 -14.40 1.96 -18.38
N THR A 129 -14.74 0.70 -18.07
CA THR A 129 -14.72 0.16 -16.71
C THR A 129 -13.77 -1.03 -16.67
N TRP A 130 -12.78 -1.00 -15.77
CA TRP A 130 -11.93 -2.18 -15.51
C TRP A 130 -12.69 -3.15 -14.60
N ARG A 131 -12.70 -4.44 -14.95
CA ARG A 131 -13.41 -5.50 -14.19
C ARG A 131 -12.52 -6.72 -14.02
N SER A 132 -12.58 -7.35 -12.85
CA SER A 132 -12.07 -8.71 -12.66
C SER A 132 -12.98 -9.72 -13.38
N PRO A 133 -12.44 -10.88 -13.83
CA PRO A 133 -13.28 -11.94 -14.42
C PRO A 133 -14.41 -12.35 -13.46
N GLY A 134 -15.67 -12.32 -13.93
CA GLY A 134 -16.84 -12.75 -13.15
C GLY A 134 -17.62 -11.66 -12.39
N GLU A 135 -17.10 -10.43 -12.30
CA GLU A 135 -17.73 -9.34 -11.52
C GLU A 135 -18.77 -8.52 -12.32
N ALA A 136 -18.99 -8.85 -13.59
CA ALA A 136 -19.81 -8.09 -14.53
C ALA A 136 -21.29 -7.95 -14.14
N TYR A 137 -21.82 -8.86 -13.31
CA TYR A 137 -23.24 -8.95 -12.97
C TYR A 137 -23.56 -8.52 -11.53
N ASN A 138 -22.62 -7.91 -10.81
CA ASN A 138 -22.90 -7.41 -9.46
C ASN A 138 -23.93 -6.27 -9.54
N LYS A 139 -25.04 -6.38 -8.79
CA LYS A 139 -26.15 -5.40 -8.76
C LYS A 139 -25.69 -3.98 -8.45
N ASN A 140 -24.63 -3.83 -7.66
CA ASN A 140 -24.04 -2.54 -7.32
C ASN A 140 -23.26 -1.90 -8.48
N CYS A 141 -23.00 -2.66 -9.55
CA CYS A 141 -22.21 -2.27 -10.73
C CYS A 141 -23.05 -2.07 -11.99
N ILE A 142 -24.37 -2.26 -11.92
CA ILE A 142 -25.30 -2.15 -13.04
C ILE A 142 -25.94 -0.76 -12.97
N LEU A 143 -25.77 0.05 -14.03
CA LEU A 143 -26.54 1.27 -14.20
C LEU A 143 -27.97 0.88 -14.62
N PRO A 144 -29.02 1.47 -14.02
CA PRO A 144 -30.37 1.27 -14.53
C PRO A 144 -30.44 1.88 -15.93
N THR A 145 -30.48 1.02 -16.95
CA THR A 145 -30.74 1.46 -18.32
C THR A 145 -32.16 1.99 -18.37
N VAL A 146 -32.31 3.32 -18.42
CA VAL A 146 -33.60 3.94 -18.70
C VAL A 146 -34.01 3.43 -20.09
N LYS A 147 -35.11 2.68 -20.19
CA LYS A 147 -35.64 2.25 -21.48
C LYS A 147 -36.04 3.51 -22.25
N PHE A 148 -35.23 3.93 -23.22
CA PHE A 148 -35.75 4.77 -24.28
C PHE A 148 -36.79 3.93 -25.01
N SER A 149 -38.04 4.37 -24.99
CA SER A 149 -39.16 3.71 -25.65
C SER A 149 -38.94 3.71 -27.16
N GLY A 150 -38.38 2.63 -27.70
CA GLY A 150 -38.31 2.41 -29.15
C GLY A 150 -36.92 1.98 -29.64
N GLY A 151 -36.66 0.68 -29.64
CA GLY A 151 -35.49 0.08 -30.29
C GLY A 151 -35.32 -1.38 -29.89
N SER A 152 -35.54 -2.30 -30.83
CA SER A 152 -35.52 -3.75 -30.61
C SER A 152 -34.18 -4.28 -30.08
N VAL A 153 -34.22 -5.24 -29.16
CA VAL A 153 -33.06 -6.05 -28.76
C VAL A 153 -32.95 -7.24 -29.72
N MET A 154 -31.90 -7.29 -30.55
CA MET A 154 -31.53 -8.50 -31.31
C MET A 154 -30.66 -9.40 -30.43
N PHE A 155 -30.98 -10.69 -30.41
CA PHE A 155 -30.21 -11.74 -29.76
C PHE A 155 -29.59 -12.60 -30.87
N TRP A 156 -28.25 -12.70 -30.89
CA TRP A 156 -27.54 -13.65 -31.74
C TRP A 156 -27.07 -14.80 -30.85
N ASP A 157 -27.76 -15.93 -30.93
CA ASP A 157 -27.22 -17.22 -30.51
C ASP A 157 -26.53 -17.86 -31.72
N TYR A 158 -25.38 -18.50 -31.48
CA TYR A 158 -24.78 -19.47 -32.39
C TYR A 158 -24.78 -20.83 -31.69
N PHE A 159 -25.31 -21.84 -32.38
CA PHE A 159 -25.27 -23.25 -32.00
C PHE A 159 -23.90 -23.86 -32.38
#